data_AF-A0A1D2AJ18-F1
#
_entry.id   AF-A0A1D2AJ18-F1
#
_cell.length_a   1.000
_cell.length_b   1.000
_cell.length_c   1.000
_cell.angle_alpha   90.00
_cell.angle_beta   90.00
_cell.angle_gamma   90.00
#
_symmetry.space_group_name_H-M   'P 1'
#
loop_
_entity.id
_entity.type
_entity.pdbx_description
1 polymer ?
#
loop_
_entity_poly.entity_id
_entity_poly.type
_entity_poly.pdbx_seq_one_letter_code
_entity_poly.pdbx_strand_id
1 'polypeptide(L)'
;KWASESIKQFQTNTDIQKFWNDAQSSLKCCGANNYTDYLNQNETIPSSCCPEKPENCTPVEVYQKGCLKAFVDMFDGKIIYVGATGIIICFIEIVGIIFGCCLAHSIKKNYEVV
;
A
#
# COMPACT_ATOMS: atom_id res chain seq x y z
N LYS A 1 8.18 12.68 3.66
CA LYS A 1 7.72 14.05 3.33
C LYS A 1 6.43 14.02 2.50
N TRP A 2 6.40 13.30 1.37
CA TRP A 2 5.21 13.15 0.51
C TRP A 2 3.93 12.70 1.28
N ALA A 3 4.06 11.77 2.24
CA ALA A 3 2.92 11.25 2.97
C ALA A 3 2.19 12.36 3.77
N SER A 4 2.93 13.17 4.51
CA SER A 4 2.36 14.32 5.24
C SER A 4 1.79 15.37 4.30
N GLU A 5 2.38 15.56 3.12
CA GLU A 5 1.83 16.47 2.10
C GLU A 5 0.51 15.93 1.53
N SER A 6 0.37 14.62 1.33
CA SER A 6 -0.87 14.01 0.83
C SER A 6 -2.02 14.11 1.82
N ILE A 7 -1.76 14.08 3.14
CA ILE A 7 -2.80 14.28 4.16
C ILE A 7 -3.46 15.66 4.04
N LYS A 8 -2.75 16.65 3.48
CA LYS A 8 -3.35 17.97 3.24
C LYS A 8 -4.53 17.98 2.28
N GLN A 9 -4.65 16.92 1.47
CA GLN A 9 -5.73 16.75 0.53
C GLN A 9 -6.79 15.76 1.03
N PHE A 10 -6.73 15.35 2.31
CA PHE A 10 -7.63 14.35 2.88
C PHE A 10 -9.11 14.76 2.83
N GLN A 11 -9.44 16.04 3.05
CA GLN A 11 -10.82 16.53 2.93
C GLN A 11 -11.23 16.89 1.50
N THR A 12 -10.28 17.28 0.66
CA THR A 12 -10.57 17.85 -0.66
C THR A 12 -10.64 16.77 -1.74
N ASN A 13 -9.99 15.63 -1.53
CA ASN A 13 -9.89 14.57 -2.51
C ASN A 13 -10.38 13.24 -1.91
N THR A 14 -11.46 12.71 -2.48
CA THR A 14 -12.10 11.46 -2.06
C THR A 14 -11.22 10.23 -2.24
N ASP A 15 -10.36 10.21 -3.26
CA ASP A 15 -9.45 9.08 -3.50
C ASP A 15 -8.36 9.03 -2.43
N ILE A 16 -7.82 10.21 -2.08
CA ILE A 16 -6.84 10.37 -1.00
C ILE A 16 -7.49 10.04 0.35
N GLN A 17 -8.72 10.50 0.58
CA GLN A 17 -9.48 10.19 1.78
C GLN A 17 -9.67 8.68 1.96
N LYS A 18 -10.10 7.99 0.90
CA LYS A 18 -10.30 6.55 0.89
C LYS A 18 -9.00 5.80 1.16
N PHE A 19 -7.93 6.16 0.45
CA PHE A 19 -6.60 5.58 0.64
C PHE A 19 -6.14 5.67 2.09
N TRP A 20 -6.23 6.87 2.70
CA TRP A 20 -5.81 7.07 4.09
C TRP A 20 -6.73 6.33 5.07
N ASN A 21 -8.04 6.31 4.85
CA ASN A 21 -8.97 5.55 5.69
C ASN A 21 -8.66 4.05 5.68
N ASP A 22 -8.38 3.49 4.52
CA ASP A 22 -8.03 2.08 4.35
C ASP A 22 -6.66 1.76 4.97
N ALA A 23 -5.66 2.63 4.73
CA ALA A 23 -4.33 2.49 5.31
C ALA A 23 -4.37 2.53 6.85
N GLN A 24 -5.07 3.49 7.43
CA GLN A 24 -5.19 3.68 8.88
C GLN A 24 -5.89 2.51 9.54
N SER A 25 -6.97 2.01 8.93
CA SER A 25 -7.70 0.84 9.42
C SER A 25 -6.85 -0.45 9.32
N SER A 26 -6.15 -0.62 8.20
CA SER A 26 -5.40 -1.86 7.92
C SER A 26 -4.11 -1.97 8.70
N LEU A 27 -3.38 -0.86 8.85
CA LEU A 27 -2.09 -0.80 9.53
C LEU A 27 -2.23 -0.40 11.01
N LYS A 28 -3.44 -0.10 11.48
CA LYS A 28 -3.73 0.34 12.86
C LYS A 28 -2.83 1.51 13.26
N CYS A 29 -2.89 2.57 12.46
CA CYS A 29 -2.05 3.75 12.56
C CYS A 29 -2.88 5.02 12.35
N CYS A 30 -2.33 6.18 12.68
CA CYS A 30 -3.00 7.45 12.42
C CYS A 30 -2.02 8.52 11.93
N GLY A 31 -2.42 9.20 10.85
CA GLY A 31 -1.62 10.21 10.18
C GLY A 31 -0.35 9.63 9.53
N ALA A 32 0.42 10.48 8.87
CA ALA A 32 1.61 10.04 8.16
C ALA A 32 2.72 9.70 9.16
N ASN A 33 2.97 10.62 10.09
CA ASN A 33 3.89 10.44 11.21
C ASN A 33 3.16 10.34 12.55
N ASN A 34 2.05 11.05 12.70
CA ASN A 34 1.26 11.10 13.92
C ASN A 34 -0.15 11.65 13.66
N TYR A 35 -1.12 11.37 14.54
CA TYR A 35 -2.47 11.96 14.48
C TYR A 35 -2.46 13.50 14.46
N THR A 36 -1.42 14.13 15.01
CA THR A 36 -1.23 15.58 14.96
C THR A 36 -1.13 16.12 13.53
N ASP A 37 -0.84 15.28 12.52
CA ASP A 37 -0.82 15.69 11.10
C ASP A 37 -2.19 16.21 10.63
N TYR A 38 -3.29 15.77 11.25
CA TYR A 38 -4.63 16.31 11.05
C TYR A 38 -4.84 17.59 11.87
N LEU A 39 -4.48 17.56 13.16
CA LEU A 39 -4.69 18.70 14.07
C LEU A 39 -3.91 19.95 13.64
N ASN A 40 -2.71 19.79 13.10
CA ASN A 40 -1.89 20.89 12.58
C ASN A 40 -2.52 21.59 11.37
N GLN A 41 -3.52 20.97 10.75
CA GLN A 41 -4.29 21.52 9.64
C GLN A 41 -5.67 22.00 10.07
N ASN A 42 -5.93 22.02 11.38
CA ASN A 42 -7.22 22.34 11.96
C ASN A 42 -8.32 21.38 11.50
N GLU A 43 -7.94 20.14 11.19
CA GLU A 43 -8.82 19.06 10.74
C GLU A 43 -9.16 18.10 11.89
N THR A 44 -10.35 17.51 11.83
CA THR A 44 -10.78 16.48 12.78
C THR A 44 -10.06 15.16 12.48
N ILE A 45 -9.72 14.41 13.53
CA ILE A 45 -9.14 13.07 13.40
C ILE A 45 -10.21 12.14 12.79
N PRO A 46 -9.92 11.44 11.68
CA PRO A 46 -10.90 10.56 11.04
C PRO A 46 -11.20 9.33 11.92
N SER A 47 -12.42 8.80 11.83
CA SER A 47 -12.83 7.61 12.59
C SER A 47 -11.98 6.36 12.30
N SER A 48 -11.40 6.26 11.10
CA SER A 48 -10.47 5.18 10.70
C SER A 48 -9.18 5.13 11.54
N CYS A 49 -8.83 6.22 12.22
CA CYS A 49 -7.71 6.30 13.14
C CYS A 49 -7.99 5.66 14.52
N CYS A 50 -9.22 5.26 14.80
CA CYS A 50 -9.64 4.67 16.08
C CYS A 50 -10.08 3.21 15.89
N PRO A 51 -9.86 2.32 16.88
CA PRO A 51 -10.24 0.90 16.79
C PRO A 51 -11.73 0.66 16.55
N GLU A 52 -12.59 1.35 17.29
CA GLU A 52 -14.04 1.16 17.27
C GLU A 52 -14.74 2.04 16.23
N LYS A 53 -13.98 2.84 15.47
CA LYS A 53 -14.49 3.82 14.50
C LYS A 53 -15.63 4.68 15.06
N PRO A 54 -15.46 5.31 16.24
CA PRO A 54 -16.46 6.22 16.78
C PRO A 54 -16.68 7.39 15.84
N GLU A 55 -17.85 8.02 15.95
CA GLU A 55 -18.21 9.22 15.18
C GLU A 55 -17.21 10.37 15.46
N ASN A 56 -16.70 10.43 16.69
CA ASN A 56 -15.64 11.36 17.10
C ASN A 56 -14.46 10.58 17.66
N CYS A 57 -13.35 10.52 16.93
CA CYS A 57 -12.10 9.90 17.38
C CYS A 57 -11.29 10.92 18.21
N THR A 58 -11.03 10.60 19.48
CA THR A 58 -10.27 11.49 20.37
C THR A 58 -8.76 11.17 20.33
N PRO A 59 -7.89 12.13 20.72
CA PRO A 59 -6.45 11.88 20.85
C PRO A 59 -6.06 10.79 21.86
N VAL A 60 -6.99 10.37 22.72
CA VAL A 60 -6.77 9.29 23.71
C VAL A 60 -7.05 7.92 23.10
N GLU A 61 -8.03 7.83 22.20
CA GLU A 61 -8.50 6.57 21.60
C GLU A 61 -7.82 6.24 20.26
N VAL A 62 -7.09 7.20 19.71
CA VAL A 62 -6.39 7.08 18.44
C VAL A 62 -5.23 6.08 18.47
N TYR A 63 -4.97 5.45 17.33
CA TYR A 63 -3.72 4.75 17.09
C TYR A 63 -2.53 5.72 17.20
N GLN A 64 -1.73 5.55 18.25
CA GLN A 64 -0.60 6.42 18.58
C GLN A 64 0.56 6.34 17.57
N LYS A 65 0.56 5.31 16.71
CA LYS A 65 1.63 5.05 15.75
C LYS A 65 1.32 5.73 14.42
N GLY A 66 2.29 6.47 13.88
CA GLY A 66 2.21 7.00 12.52
C GLY A 66 2.23 5.91 11.45
N CYS A 67 1.50 6.11 10.35
CA CYS A 67 1.36 5.10 9.31
C CYS A 67 2.64 4.79 8.56
N LEU A 68 3.56 5.75 8.38
CA LEU A 68 4.87 5.45 7.78
C LEU A 68 5.65 4.46 8.64
N LYS A 69 5.65 4.65 9.97
CA LYS A 69 6.34 3.73 10.88
C LYS A 69 5.61 2.39 10.96
N ALA A 70 4.29 2.38 11.04
CA ALA A 70 3.50 1.15 11.03
C ALA A 70 3.73 0.33 9.75
N PHE A 71 3.83 1.00 8.60
CA PHE A 71 4.14 0.38 7.32
C PHE A 71 5.52 -0.26 7.32
N VAL A 72 6.56 0.46 7.73
CA VAL A 72 7.92 -0.09 7.82
C VAL A 72 7.95 -1.29 8.77
N ASP A 73 7.38 -1.16 9.96
CA ASP A 73 7.35 -2.22 10.96
C ASP A 73 6.52 -3.44 10.51
N MET A 74 5.58 -3.28 9.57
CA MET A 74 4.87 -4.40 8.96
C MET A 74 5.79 -5.26 8.09
N PHE A 75 6.73 -4.63 7.38
CA PHE A 75 7.73 -5.33 6.57
C PHE A 75 8.92 -5.79 7.39
N ASP A 76 9.19 -5.13 8.51
CA ASP A 76 10.27 -5.49 9.40
C ASP A 76 9.99 -6.89 10.00
N GLY A 77 10.85 -7.86 9.65
CA GLY A 77 10.65 -9.28 9.95
C GLY A 77 9.84 -10.10 8.93
N LYS A 78 9.12 -9.47 7.99
CA LYS A 78 8.40 -10.16 6.88
C LYS A 78 9.05 -9.99 5.52
N ILE A 79 10.06 -9.11 5.40
CA ILE A 79 10.73 -8.78 4.15
C ILE A 79 11.34 -10.00 3.45
N ILE A 80 11.81 -11.00 4.22
CA ILE A 80 12.37 -12.25 3.69
C ILE A 80 11.31 -13.02 2.88
N TYR A 81 10.08 -13.09 3.38
CA TYR A 81 8.99 -13.79 2.70
C TYR A 81 8.60 -13.08 1.39
N VAL A 82 8.49 -11.74 1.45
CA VAL A 82 8.18 -10.92 0.27
C VAL A 82 9.27 -11.08 -0.80
N GLY A 83 10.54 -11.04 -0.41
CA GLY A 83 11.67 -11.28 -1.31
C GLY A 83 11.63 -12.66 -1.95
N ALA A 84 11.38 -13.71 -1.16
CA ALA A 84 11.27 -15.08 -1.66
C ALA A 84 10.15 -15.23 -2.70
N THR A 85 8.98 -14.64 -2.46
CA THR A 85 7.88 -14.66 -3.45
C THR A 85 8.25 -13.96 -4.75
N GLY A 86 9.00 -12.86 -4.70
CA GLY A 86 9.47 -12.16 -5.90
C GLY A 86 10.40 -13.02 -6.75
N ILE A 87 11.34 -13.74 -6.13
CA ILE A 87 12.26 -14.64 -6.84
C ILE A 87 11.49 -15.75 -7.57
N ILE A 88 10.47 -16.33 -6.94
CA ILE A 88 9.63 -17.38 -7.54
C ILE A 88 8.91 -16.83 -8.79
N ILE A 89 8.34 -15.64 -8.69
CA ILE A 89 7.65 -14.98 -9.82
C ILE A 89 8.62 -14.76 -10.98
N CYS A 90 9.84 -14.25 -10.71
CA CYS A 90 10.86 -14.06 -11.75
C CYS A 90 11.20 -15.36 -12.50
N PHE A 91 11.31 -16.49 -11.80
CA PHE A 91 11.54 -17.78 -12.46
C PHE A 91 10.38 -18.18 -13.38
N ILE A 92 9.13 -18.00 -12.93
CA ILE A 92 7.94 -18.31 -13.72
C ILE A 92 7.90 -17.43 -14.99
N GLU A 93 8.22 -16.14 -14.87
CA GLU A 93 8.27 -15.22 -16.00
C GLU A 93 9.32 -15.64 -17.05
N ILE A 94 10.53 -16.01 -16.61
CA ILE A 94 11.59 -16.49 -17.52
C ILE A 94 11.12 -17.73 -18.29
N VAL A 95 10.50 -18.69 -17.61
CA VAL A 95 9.94 -19.89 -18.24
C VAL A 95 8.85 -19.52 -19.24
N GLY A 96 7.96 -18.58 -18.90
CA GLY A 96 6.94 -18.07 -19.79
C GLY A 96 7.51 -17.44 -21.06
N ILE A 97 8.57 -16.63 -20.94
CA ILE A 97 9.27 -16.03 -22.08
C ILE A 97 9.86 -17.11 -22.99
N ILE A 98 10.55 -18.12 -22.42
CA ILE A 98 11.14 -19.22 -23.18
C ILE A 98 10.05 -19.95 -23.99
N PHE A 99 8.95 -20.34 -23.35
CA PHE A 99 7.85 -21.00 -24.04
C PHE A 99 7.21 -20.13 -25.12
N GLY A 100 7.01 -18.84 -24.85
CA GLY A 100 6.51 -17.88 -25.83
C GLY A 100 7.42 -17.79 -27.07
N CYS A 101 8.73 -17.69 -26.86
CA CYS A 101 9.72 -17.70 -27.94
C CYS A 101 9.71 -19.02 -28.74
N CYS A 102 9.66 -20.16 -28.05
CA CYS A 102 9.60 -21.48 -28.70
C CYS A 102 8.33 -21.64 -29.55
N LEU A 103 7.17 -21.22 -29.03
CA LEU A 103 5.90 -21.24 -29.77
C LEU A 103 5.94 -20.34 -31.00
N ALA A 104 6.42 -19.10 -30.86
CA ALA A 104 6.55 -18.16 -31.97
C ALA A 104 7.47 -18.71 -33.08
N HIS A 105 8.59 -19.31 -32.69
CA HIS A 105 9.51 -19.94 -33.65
C HIS A 105 8.86 -21.14 -34.37
N SER A 106 8.15 -22.00 -33.63
CA SER A 106 7.42 -23.13 -34.21
C SER A 106 6.38 -22.69 -35.22
N ILE A 107 5.59 -21.65 -34.90
CA ILE A 107 4.58 -21.11 -35.81
C ILE A 107 5.25 -20.59 -37.08
N LYS A 108 6.28 -19.75 -36.97
CA LYS A 108 6.98 -19.20 -38.14
C LYS A 108 7.48 -20.29 -39.08
N LYS A 109 8.11 -21.34 -38.53
CA LYS A 109 8.61 -22.47 -39.32
C LYS A 109 7.51 -23.18 -40.10
N ASN A 110 6.31 -23.30 -39.53
CA ASN A 110 5.17 -23.95 -40.20
C ASN A 110 4.53 -23.07 -41.29
N TYR A 111 4.65 -21.74 -41.22
CA TYR A 111 4.19 -20.84 -42.28
C TYR A 111 5.16 -20.76 -43.47
N GLU A 112 6.47 -21.00 -43.27
CA GLU A 112 7.47 -20.98 -44.35
C GLU A 112 7.47 -22.25 -45.23
N VAL A 113 6.72 -23.30 -44.85
CA VAL A 113 6.59 -24.57 -45.59
C VAL A 113 5.32 -24.65 -46.45
N VAL A 114 4.67 -23.51 -46.73
CA VAL A 114 3.49 -23.40 -47.61
C VAL A 114 3.78 -22.54 -48.83
#